data_AF-A0A139SSE3-F1
#
_entry.id   AF-A0A139SSE3-F1
#
_cell.length_a   1.000
_cell.length_b   1.000
_cell.length_c   1.000
_cell.angle_alpha   90.00
_cell.angle_beta   90.00
_cell.angle_gamma   90.00
#
_symmetry.space_group_name_H-M   'P 1'
#
loop_
_entity.id
_entity.type
_entity.pdbx_description
1 polymer ?
#
loop_
_entity_poly.entity_id
_entity_poly.type
_entity_poly.pdbx_seq_one_letter_code
_entity_poly.pdbx_strand_id
1 'polypeptide(L)'
;MYLPAEDRIPLLAAFMKTPPNNTPPAAPEPWPMKWIVLALLPCLAAYTFVTLQYRKPGHAFEPYNDLKARAQIHQLLEAGFQRIPLEIRDATDSRPLNKEPDFPDYAENPANKRTLYALITRTAEGGLPENLAAALIEPPHLIRETSTSLGPADLHEGGDFVLKARFYASAEPVAAQLYVHGNQIFLVVELAGPDAPEDDFDAEHVEYRKWLIAPKVPLKPGRYTGLLIGAEESMLWGLKVYEAEPR
;
A
#
# COMPACT_ATOMS: atom_id res chain seq x y z
N MET A 1 75.80 -71.54 23.70
CA MET A 1 76.04 -71.37 25.15
C MET A 1 74.68 -71.48 25.81
N TYR A 2 74.49 -72.55 26.57
CA TYR A 2 73.22 -73.02 27.14
C TYR A 2 73.22 -72.76 28.65
N LEU A 3 72.01 -72.67 29.22
CA LEU A 3 71.61 -72.64 30.65
C LEU A 3 71.44 -71.25 31.31
N PRO A 4 70.49 -71.08 32.25
CA PRO A 4 69.24 -71.84 32.43
C PRO A 4 68.00 -70.97 32.73
N ALA A 5 66.86 -71.65 32.58
CA ALA A 5 65.56 -71.30 33.10
C ALA A 5 65.47 -71.51 34.63
N GLU A 6 64.33 -71.13 35.17
CA GLU A 6 63.81 -71.42 36.53
C GLU A 6 64.18 -70.41 37.61
N ASP A 7 63.34 -69.39 37.73
CA ASP A 7 62.63 -69.22 39.00
C ASP A 7 61.18 -68.82 38.71
N ARG A 8 60.28 -69.73 39.07
CA ARG A 8 58.83 -69.55 39.06
C ARG A 8 58.37 -69.26 40.50
N ILE A 9 57.17 -68.66 40.58
CA ILE A 9 56.20 -68.66 41.71
C ILE A 9 56.42 -67.53 42.75
N PRO A 10 55.37 -66.90 43.35
CA PRO A 10 54.26 -66.15 42.76
C PRO A 10 54.04 -64.80 43.48
N LEU A 11 54.03 -63.66 42.78
CA LEU A 11 53.51 -62.40 43.36
C LEU A 11 52.29 -61.94 42.55
N LEU A 12 51.26 -62.78 42.57
CA LEU A 12 49.94 -62.54 41.99
C LEU A 12 48.83 -62.49 43.06
N ALA A 13 49.11 -61.89 44.21
CA ALA A 13 48.06 -61.57 45.17
C ALA A 13 48.42 -60.32 45.97
N ALA A 14 47.43 -59.44 46.13
CA ALA A 14 47.40 -58.28 47.03
C ALA A 14 47.81 -56.90 46.48
N PHE A 15 47.45 -56.58 45.24
CA PHE A 15 47.13 -55.18 44.88
C PHE A 15 45.83 -55.10 44.08
N MET A 16 44.74 -55.68 44.61
CA MET A 16 43.40 -55.14 44.34
C MET A 16 43.27 -53.84 45.12
N LYS A 17 43.92 -52.78 44.62
CA LYS A 17 43.58 -51.42 44.99
C LYS A 17 42.23 -51.16 44.36
N THR A 18 41.24 -50.96 45.22
CA THR A 18 39.88 -50.51 44.96
C THR A 18 39.74 -49.73 43.64
N PRO A 19 38.71 -50.01 42.82
CA PRO A 19 38.43 -49.15 41.66
C PRO A 19 38.30 -47.70 42.17
N PRO A 20 38.88 -46.71 41.46
CA PRO A 20 38.60 -45.33 41.81
C PRO A 20 37.10 -45.15 41.74
N ASN A 21 36.51 -44.72 42.86
CA ASN A 21 35.11 -44.34 42.93
C ASN A 21 34.95 -43.10 42.03
N ASN A 22 34.78 -43.34 40.73
CA ASN A 22 34.42 -42.34 39.74
C ASN A 22 32.93 -42.08 39.88
N THR A 23 32.51 -41.60 41.05
CA THR A 23 31.24 -40.90 41.15
C THR A 23 31.45 -39.60 40.37
N PRO A 24 30.73 -39.37 39.24
CA PRO A 24 30.77 -38.06 38.60
C PRO A 24 30.39 -37.01 39.66
N PRO A 25 31.07 -35.84 39.70
CA PRO A 25 30.65 -34.78 40.61
C PRO A 25 29.15 -34.54 40.38
N ALA A 26 28.38 -34.50 41.47
CA ALA A 26 26.95 -34.25 41.41
C ALA A 26 26.71 -33.07 40.48
N ALA A 27 25.90 -33.28 39.42
CA ALA A 27 25.56 -32.23 38.50
C ALA A 27 25.03 -31.05 39.33
N PRO A 28 25.53 -29.81 39.11
CA PRO A 28 25.07 -28.68 39.90
C PRO A 28 23.55 -28.64 39.83
N GLU A 29 22.89 -28.63 41.00
CA GLU A 29 21.44 -28.52 41.06
C GLU A 29 21.04 -27.33 40.18
N PRO A 30 20.12 -27.52 39.22
CA PRO A 30 19.66 -26.42 38.40
C PRO A 30 19.11 -25.37 39.37
N TRP A 31 19.65 -24.16 39.29
CA TRP A 31 19.22 -23.02 40.10
C TRP A 31 17.70 -23.03 40.20
N PRO A 32 17.11 -22.72 41.38
CA PRO A 32 15.68 -22.85 41.55
C PRO A 32 14.97 -22.07 40.46
N MET A 33 14.29 -22.78 39.56
CA MET A 33 13.77 -22.26 38.28
C MET A 33 12.94 -20.98 38.45
N LYS A 34 12.36 -20.81 39.64
CA LYS A 34 11.61 -19.63 40.09
C LYS A 34 12.42 -18.33 40.05
N TRP A 35 13.71 -18.35 40.39
CA TRP A 35 14.55 -17.15 40.41
C TRP A 35 14.96 -16.69 39.00
N ILE A 36 15.19 -17.63 38.09
CA ILE A 36 15.46 -17.34 36.69
C ILE A 36 14.24 -16.64 36.07
N VAL A 37 13.05 -17.19 36.30
CA VAL A 37 11.79 -16.60 35.83
C VAL A 37 11.57 -15.21 36.42
N LEU A 38 11.85 -15.04 37.72
CA LEU A 38 11.71 -13.76 38.42
C LEU A 38 12.67 -12.67 37.89
N ALA A 39 13.87 -13.04 37.42
CA ALA A 39 14.80 -12.11 36.79
C ALA A 39 14.49 -11.84 35.31
N LEU A 40 13.99 -12.85 34.59
CA LEU A 40 13.68 -12.76 33.16
C LEU A 40 12.45 -11.88 32.90
N LEU A 41 11.37 -12.06 33.68
CA LEU A 41 10.12 -11.30 33.51
C LEU A 41 10.30 -9.77 33.52
N PRO A 42 10.98 -9.16 34.51
CA PRO A 42 11.18 -7.71 34.52
C PRO A 42 12.07 -7.25 33.37
N CYS A 43 13.07 -8.04 32.95
CA CYS A 43 13.87 -7.73 31.76
C CYS A 43 13.02 -7.72 30.49
N LEU A 44 12.14 -8.72 30.32
CA LEU A 44 11.24 -8.80 29.18
C LEU A 44 10.23 -7.66 29.18
N ALA A 45 9.67 -7.33 30.34
CA ALA A 45 8.72 -6.23 30.50
C ALA A 45 9.38 -4.88 30.18
N ALA A 46 10.59 -4.64 30.68
CA ALA A 46 11.35 -3.43 30.38
C ALA A 46 11.70 -3.33 28.89
N TYR A 47 12.19 -4.42 28.29
CA TYR A 47 12.48 -4.49 26.86
C TYR A 47 11.22 -4.22 26.01
N THR A 48 10.10 -4.83 26.38
CA THR A 48 8.81 -4.68 25.66
C THR A 48 8.30 -3.26 25.80
N PHE A 49 8.37 -2.66 26.99
CA PHE A 49 7.96 -1.28 27.23
C PHE A 49 8.79 -0.29 26.42
N VAL A 50 10.12 -0.42 26.43
CA VAL A 50 11.03 0.40 25.62
C VAL A 50 10.72 0.22 24.13
N THR A 51 10.53 -1.02 23.68
CA THR A 51 10.23 -1.28 22.27
C THR A 51 8.91 -0.63 21.87
N LEU A 52 7.85 -0.70 22.69
CA LEU A 52 6.56 -0.09 22.36
C LEU A 52 6.58 1.44 22.43
N GLN A 53 7.27 2.03 23.41
CA GLN A 53 7.37 3.50 23.52
C GLN A 53 8.25 4.12 22.43
N TYR A 54 9.39 3.51 22.10
CA TYR A 54 10.34 4.06 21.14
C TYR A 54 10.20 3.50 19.73
N ARG A 55 9.25 2.57 19.49
CA ARG A 55 8.89 2.17 18.13
C ARG A 55 8.31 3.40 17.44
N LYS A 56 9.10 3.99 16.54
CA LYS A 56 8.65 5.07 15.66
C LYS A 56 7.37 4.60 14.95
N PRO A 57 6.23 5.28 15.15
CA PRO A 57 5.04 5.03 14.35
C PRO A 57 5.34 5.52 12.94
N GLY A 58 5.64 4.58 12.04
CA GLY A 58 6.02 4.91 10.68
C GLY A 58 6.22 3.66 9.86
N HIS A 59 5.95 3.80 8.57
CA HIS A 59 6.31 2.78 7.58
C HIS A 59 7.82 2.52 7.68
N ALA A 60 8.22 1.25 7.57
CA ALA A 60 9.63 0.91 7.50
C ALA A 60 10.21 1.63 6.26
N PHE A 61 11.37 2.26 6.42
CA PHE A 61 12.01 2.91 5.28
C PHE A 61 12.39 1.83 4.26
N GLU A 62 11.76 1.85 3.10
CA GLU A 62 12.00 0.93 2.00
C GLU A 62 12.89 1.67 0.99
N PRO A 63 14.22 1.52 1.05
CA PRO A 63 15.15 2.45 0.41
C PRO A 63 14.92 2.58 -1.11
N TYR A 64 14.55 1.50 -1.78
CA TYR A 64 14.27 1.54 -3.21
C TYR A 64 12.98 2.31 -3.52
N ASN A 65 11.88 1.97 -2.84
CA ASN A 65 10.57 2.57 -3.05
C ASN A 65 10.55 4.04 -2.63
N ASP A 66 11.17 4.37 -1.49
CA ASP A 66 11.22 5.72 -0.96
C ASP A 66 12.09 6.66 -1.80
N LEU A 67 13.23 6.19 -2.32
CA LEU A 67 14.06 6.99 -3.23
C LEU A 67 13.38 7.20 -4.58
N LYS A 68 12.73 6.16 -5.11
CA LYS A 68 11.96 6.24 -6.35
C LYS A 68 10.80 7.22 -6.23
N ALA A 69 10.03 7.15 -5.14
CA ALA A 69 8.92 8.06 -4.88
C ALA A 69 9.40 9.52 -4.81
N ARG A 70 10.54 9.77 -4.15
CA ARG A 70 11.15 11.11 -4.10
C ARG A 70 11.57 11.60 -5.49
N ALA A 71 12.26 10.77 -6.26
CA ALA A 71 12.68 11.13 -7.61
C ALA A 71 11.48 11.44 -8.52
N GLN A 72 10.42 10.64 -8.44
CA GLN A 72 9.19 10.84 -9.20
C GLN A 72 8.48 12.13 -8.79
N ILE A 73 8.40 12.44 -7.49
CA ILE A 73 7.83 13.71 -7.01
C ILE A 73 8.64 14.90 -7.55
N HIS A 74 9.97 14.82 -7.53
CA HIS A 74 10.82 15.88 -8.06
C HIS A 74 10.60 16.10 -9.56
N GLN A 75 10.58 15.03 -10.36
CA GLN A 75 10.35 15.12 -11.82
C GLN A 75 8.96 15.67 -12.15
N LEU A 76 7.92 15.23 -11.43
CA LEU A 76 6.57 15.75 -11.61
C LEU A 76 6.48 17.24 -11.27
N LEU A 77 7.11 17.68 -10.18
CA LEU A 77 7.14 19.09 -9.78
C LEU A 77 7.94 19.95 -10.78
N GLU A 78 9.07 19.45 -11.29
CA GLU A 78 9.85 20.12 -12.34
C GLU A 78 9.05 20.27 -13.63
N ALA A 79 8.27 19.26 -13.99
CA ALA A 79 7.34 19.29 -15.13
C ALA A 79 6.05 20.10 -14.85
N GLY A 80 5.92 20.71 -13.66
CA GLY A 80 4.78 21.55 -13.29
C GLY A 80 3.50 20.79 -12.92
N PHE A 81 3.59 19.47 -12.72
CA PHE A 81 2.47 18.64 -12.29
C PHE A 81 2.33 18.65 -10.77
N GLN A 82 1.10 18.85 -10.30
CA GLN A 82 0.72 18.62 -8.91
C GLN A 82 -0.01 17.28 -8.79
N ARG A 83 0.56 16.36 -8.00
CA ARG A 83 -0.03 15.04 -7.71
C ARG A 83 -0.88 15.12 -6.45
N ILE A 84 -2.12 14.62 -6.53
CA ILE A 84 -3.08 14.56 -5.42
C ILE A 84 -3.58 13.12 -5.33
N PRO A 85 -3.34 12.42 -4.21
CA PRO A 85 -3.82 11.05 -4.04
C PRO A 85 -5.34 11.03 -3.92
N LEU A 86 -5.98 10.02 -4.52
CA LEU A 86 -7.41 9.77 -4.42
C LEU A 86 -7.63 8.47 -3.65
N GLU A 87 -8.62 8.50 -2.78
CA GLU A 87 -9.14 7.32 -2.11
C GLU A 87 -10.07 6.57 -3.07
N ILE A 88 -9.84 5.27 -3.24
CA ILE A 88 -10.74 4.38 -3.99
C ILE A 88 -11.69 3.73 -3.00
N ARG A 89 -13.00 3.86 -3.23
CA ARG A 89 -14.03 3.12 -2.49
C ARG A 89 -14.93 2.36 -3.43
N ASP A 90 -15.45 1.23 -2.97
CA ASP A 90 -16.49 0.51 -3.70
C ASP A 90 -17.76 1.33 -3.81
N ALA A 91 -18.34 1.39 -5.00
CA ALA A 91 -19.59 2.10 -5.22
C ALA A 91 -20.82 1.31 -4.77
N THR A 92 -20.66 0.03 -4.43
CA THR A 92 -21.64 -0.77 -3.67
C THR A 92 -21.63 -0.40 -2.19
N ASP A 93 -20.50 0.09 -1.67
CA ASP A 93 -20.50 0.71 -0.36
C ASP A 93 -21.29 2.01 -0.46
N SER A 94 -22.32 2.04 0.34
CA SER A 94 -23.49 2.87 0.16
C SER A 94 -23.20 4.35 0.42
N ARG A 95 -22.03 4.69 0.94
CA ARG A 95 -21.80 6.01 1.52
C ARG A 95 -20.36 6.46 1.24
N PRO A 96 -20.10 7.40 0.31
CA PRO A 96 -18.81 8.09 0.27
C PRO A 96 -18.54 8.81 1.61
N LEU A 97 -19.59 9.22 2.32
CA LEU A 97 -19.61 9.70 3.71
C LEU A 97 -20.98 9.33 4.33
N ASN A 98 -21.01 8.81 5.57
CA ASN A 98 -22.15 8.50 6.48
C ASN A 98 -23.61 9.01 6.19
N LYS A 99 -24.18 8.90 4.98
CA LYS A 99 -25.61 9.02 4.67
C LYS A 99 -26.04 8.07 3.55
N GLU A 100 -27.23 7.52 3.72
CA GLU A 100 -27.89 6.47 2.92
C GLU A 100 -27.93 6.83 1.41
N PRO A 101 -27.58 5.91 0.50
CA PRO A 101 -27.72 6.12 -0.92
C PRO A 101 -29.10 5.63 -1.34
N ASP A 102 -29.80 6.48 -2.05
CA ASP A 102 -30.87 6.03 -2.92
C ASP A 102 -30.60 6.74 -4.24
N PHE A 103 -30.25 5.98 -5.28
CA PHE A 103 -29.99 6.54 -6.61
C PHE A 103 -31.19 6.23 -7.52
N PRO A 104 -32.11 7.19 -7.73
CA PRO A 104 -32.84 7.32 -8.97
C PRO A 104 -32.17 8.40 -9.83
N ASP A 105 -31.34 7.97 -10.78
CA ASP A 105 -31.02 8.59 -12.09
C ASP A 105 -30.86 10.12 -12.31
N TYR A 106 -30.79 10.97 -11.29
CA TYR A 106 -30.66 12.43 -11.50
C TYR A 106 -29.63 13.07 -10.55
N ALA A 107 -28.52 13.49 -11.16
CA ALA A 107 -27.83 14.79 -11.04
C ALA A 107 -27.60 15.49 -9.68
N GLU A 108 -27.88 14.91 -8.51
CA GLU A 108 -27.66 15.60 -7.23
C GLU A 108 -26.75 14.80 -6.31
N ASN A 109 -25.56 15.35 -6.07
CA ASN A 109 -24.61 14.88 -5.06
C ASN A 109 -25.18 15.06 -3.65
N PRO A 110 -25.50 14.00 -2.89
CA PRO A 110 -25.99 14.16 -1.53
C PRO A 110 -24.89 14.58 -0.52
N ALA A 111 -23.60 14.58 -0.92
CA ALA A 111 -22.50 15.02 -0.06
C ALA A 111 -22.26 16.55 -0.09
N ASN A 112 -22.74 17.25 -1.11
CA ASN A 112 -22.61 18.71 -1.20
C ASN A 112 -23.73 19.25 -2.09
N LYS A 113 -24.71 19.97 -1.52
CA LYS A 113 -25.81 20.63 -2.26
C LYS A 113 -25.34 21.66 -3.32
N ARG A 114 -24.01 21.82 -3.51
CA ARG A 114 -23.37 22.79 -4.40
C ARG A 114 -22.50 22.15 -5.51
N THR A 115 -22.25 20.84 -5.49
CA THR A 115 -21.44 20.16 -6.51
C THR A 115 -22.36 19.50 -7.52
N LEU A 116 -22.51 20.13 -8.70
CA LEU A 116 -23.20 19.51 -9.83
C LEU A 116 -22.29 18.46 -10.46
N TYR A 117 -22.83 17.29 -10.79
CA TYR A 117 -22.14 16.25 -11.55
C TYR A 117 -22.50 16.36 -13.03
N ALA A 118 -21.52 16.17 -13.91
CA ALA A 118 -21.74 16.02 -15.33
C ALA A 118 -21.51 14.57 -15.76
N LEU A 119 -22.41 14.07 -16.60
CA LEU A 119 -22.18 12.82 -17.32
C LEU A 119 -21.01 13.02 -18.30
N ILE A 120 -20.02 12.16 -18.19
CA ILE A 120 -18.85 12.20 -19.06
C ILE A 120 -19.22 11.47 -20.35
N THR A 121 -19.40 12.23 -21.42
CA THR A 121 -19.91 11.73 -22.71
C THR A 121 -18.91 11.85 -23.85
N ARG A 122 -17.75 12.49 -23.63
CA ARG A 122 -16.73 12.68 -24.66
C ARG A 122 -15.60 11.70 -24.46
N THR A 123 -15.30 10.94 -25.51
CA THR A 123 -14.12 10.07 -25.59
C THR A 123 -12.96 10.83 -26.25
N ALA A 124 -11.75 10.46 -25.87
CA ALA A 124 -10.48 10.92 -26.42
C ALA A 124 -9.58 9.71 -26.66
N GLU A 125 -8.46 9.94 -27.36
CA GLU A 125 -7.45 8.89 -27.54
C GLU A 125 -6.99 8.33 -26.19
N GLY A 126 -6.93 7.00 -26.11
CA GLY A 126 -6.35 6.29 -24.98
C GLY A 126 -4.85 6.52 -24.85
N GLY A 127 -4.33 6.10 -23.71
CA GLY A 127 -2.93 6.20 -23.36
C GLY A 127 -2.61 7.41 -22.50
N LEU A 128 -1.43 7.36 -21.88
CA LEU A 128 -0.93 8.46 -21.08
C LEU A 128 -0.52 9.63 -21.99
N PRO A 129 -0.94 10.87 -21.70
CA PRO A 129 -0.44 12.05 -22.40
C PRO A 129 1.09 12.10 -22.36
N GLU A 130 1.74 12.43 -23.47
CA GLU A 130 3.22 12.41 -23.61
C GLU A 130 3.93 13.20 -22.50
N ASN A 131 3.39 14.37 -22.13
CA ASN A 131 3.93 15.20 -21.05
C ASN A 131 3.90 14.50 -19.68
N LEU A 132 2.84 13.73 -19.41
CA LEU A 132 2.69 12.98 -18.16
C LEU A 132 3.53 11.70 -18.21
N ALA A 133 3.59 11.02 -19.37
CA ALA A 133 4.41 9.83 -19.58
C ALA A 133 5.90 10.13 -19.35
N ALA A 134 6.40 11.25 -19.89
CA ALA A 134 7.79 11.67 -19.73
C ALA A 134 8.14 12.07 -18.28
N ALA A 135 7.14 12.51 -17.50
CA ALA A 135 7.34 12.91 -16.11
C ALA A 135 7.24 11.73 -15.12
N LEU A 136 6.83 10.55 -15.58
CA LEU A 136 6.68 9.34 -14.77
C LEU A 136 7.85 8.39 -15.02
N ILE A 137 8.50 7.96 -13.94
CA ILE A 137 9.63 7.02 -14.00
C ILE A 137 9.18 5.63 -14.49
N GLU A 138 7.99 5.20 -14.10
CA GLU A 138 7.39 3.95 -14.54
C GLU A 138 5.96 4.22 -15.01
N PRO A 139 5.56 3.71 -16.19
CA PRO A 139 4.20 3.89 -16.67
C PRO A 139 3.23 3.07 -15.78
N PRO A 140 2.13 3.69 -15.31
CA PRO A 140 1.14 2.98 -14.51
C PRO A 140 0.37 1.98 -15.38
N HIS A 141 -0.09 0.89 -14.77
CA HIS A 141 -1.02 -0.02 -15.44
C HIS A 141 -2.41 0.62 -15.49
N LEU A 142 -2.85 0.95 -16.71
CA LEU A 142 -4.08 1.66 -16.96
C LEU A 142 -5.27 0.72 -17.13
N ILE A 143 -6.46 1.22 -16.77
CA ILE A 143 -7.74 0.63 -17.15
C ILE A 143 -7.85 0.56 -18.67
N ARG A 144 -8.33 -0.55 -19.26
CA ARG A 144 -8.39 -0.66 -20.73
C ARG A 144 -9.53 0.17 -21.30
N GLU A 145 -10.74 -0.08 -20.83
CA GLU A 145 -11.96 0.54 -21.32
C GLU A 145 -12.75 1.19 -20.18
N THR A 146 -13.21 2.41 -20.43
CA THR A 146 -14.09 3.13 -19.52
C THR A 146 -15.47 3.19 -20.15
N SER A 147 -16.53 2.77 -19.44
CA SER A 147 -17.87 2.71 -20.03
C SER A 147 -18.73 3.92 -19.69
N THR A 148 -18.70 4.36 -18.42
CA THR A 148 -19.44 5.56 -18.01
C THR A 148 -18.80 6.14 -16.75
N SER A 149 -18.56 7.44 -16.73
CA SER A 149 -18.11 8.13 -15.52
C SER A 149 -18.94 9.40 -15.27
N LEU A 150 -19.14 9.72 -13.99
CA LEU A 150 -19.76 10.95 -13.52
C LEU A 150 -18.68 11.76 -12.80
N GLY A 151 -18.26 12.84 -13.45
CA GLY A 151 -17.26 13.76 -12.91
C GLY A 151 -17.91 14.99 -12.30
N PRO A 152 -17.20 15.70 -11.41
CA PRO A 152 -17.67 16.99 -10.91
C PRO A 152 -17.66 18.00 -12.07
N ALA A 153 -18.78 18.70 -12.25
CA ALA A 153 -18.92 19.79 -13.20
C ALA A 153 -18.55 21.14 -12.55
N ASP A 154 -18.91 21.29 -11.28
CA ASP A 154 -18.71 22.50 -10.48
C ASP A 154 -18.10 22.13 -9.12
N LEU A 155 -17.04 22.83 -8.71
CA LEU A 155 -16.36 22.63 -7.43
C LEU A 155 -16.01 23.98 -6.81
N HIS A 156 -15.97 24.09 -5.49
CA HIS A 156 -15.41 25.26 -4.82
C HIS A 156 -13.95 25.01 -4.44
N GLU A 157 -13.16 26.07 -4.36
CA GLU A 157 -11.80 26.01 -3.83
C GLU A 157 -11.79 25.34 -2.45
N GLY A 158 -10.94 24.32 -2.29
CA GLY A 158 -10.87 23.52 -1.06
C GLY A 158 -12.08 22.61 -0.83
N GLY A 159 -12.92 22.40 -1.84
CA GLY A 159 -14.02 21.44 -1.82
C GLY A 159 -13.56 19.99 -2.00
N ASP A 160 -14.47 19.07 -1.71
CA ASP A 160 -14.23 17.63 -1.88
C ASP A 160 -14.45 17.24 -3.34
N PHE A 161 -13.42 16.66 -3.95
CA PHE A 161 -13.51 16.08 -5.28
C PHE A 161 -14.04 14.66 -5.17
N VAL A 162 -15.12 14.37 -5.87
CA VAL A 162 -15.73 13.04 -5.92
C VAL A 162 -16.00 12.72 -7.38
N LEU A 163 -15.55 11.55 -7.85
CA LEU A 163 -15.84 11.05 -9.18
C LEU A 163 -16.34 9.61 -9.07
N LYS A 164 -17.44 9.30 -9.76
CA LYS A 164 -17.93 7.92 -9.88
C LYS A 164 -17.44 7.37 -11.20
N ALA A 165 -16.64 6.32 -11.17
CA ALA A 165 -16.14 5.66 -12.37
C ALA A 165 -16.74 4.25 -12.49
N ARG A 166 -17.20 3.92 -13.70
CA ARG A 166 -17.50 2.55 -14.13
C ARG A 166 -16.53 2.20 -15.26
N PHE A 167 -15.75 1.15 -15.06
CA PHE A 167 -14.73 0.70 -16.01
C PHE A 167 -14.57 -0.82 -15.96
N TYR A 168 -14.01 -1.37 -17.04
CA TYR A 168 -13.67 -2.78 -17.13
C TYR A 168 -12.15 -2.94 -16.99
N ALA A 169 -11.73 -3.85 -16.11
CA ALA A 169 -10.32 -4.11 -15.87
C ALA A 169 -10.07 -5.60 -15.65
N SER A 170 -8.87 -6.04 -16.02
CA SER A 170 -8.39 -7.42 -15.79
C SER A 170 -7.83 -7.63 -14.37
N ALA A 171 -7.65 -6.56 -13.61
CA ALA A 171 -7.08 -6.58 -12.27
C ALA A 171 -7.76 -5.53 -11.38
N GLU A 172 -7.61 -5.69 -10.06
CA GLU A 172 -8.19 -4.77 -9.08
C GLU A 172 -7.47 -3.41 -9.10
N PRO A 173 -8.19 -2.28 -9.00
CA PRO A 173 -7.58 -0.97 -8.86
C PRO A 173 -6.93 -0.82 -7.48
N VAL A 174 -5.63 -0.55 -7.45
CA VAL A 174 -4.81 -0.45 -6.22
C VAL A 174 -4.65 1.00 -5.78
N ALA A 175 -4.52 1.93 -6.72
CA ALA A 175 -4.34 3.35 -6.43
C ALA A 175 -5.05 4.23 -7.45
N ALA A 176 -5.46 5.43 -7.01
CA ALA A 176 -5.98 6.44 -7.91
C ALA A 176 -5.30 7.78 -7.62
N GLN A 177 -4.98 8.51 -8.67
CA GLN A 177 -4.17 9.72 -8.58
C GLN A 177 -4.70 10.78 -9.52
N LEU A 178 -4.79 12.01 -9.01
CA LEU A 178 -5.15 13.19 -9.77
C LEU A 178 -3.89 14.00 -10.02
N TYR A 179 -3.57 14.25 -11.28
CA TYR A 179 -2.48 15.11 -11.69
C TYR A 179 -3.04 16.41 -12.27
N VAL A 180 -2.60 17.54 -11.75
CA VAL A 180 -3.04 18.86 -12.19
C VAL A 180 -1.87 19.56 -12.88
N HIS A 181 -2.10 20.04 -14.10
CA HIS A 181 -1.11 20.79 -14.86
C HIS A 181 -1.81 21.95 -15.58
N GLY A 182 -1.57 23.17 -15.10
CA GLY A 182 -2.29 24.36 -15.57
C GLY A 182 -3.81 24.20 -15.42
N ASN A 183 -4.52 24.22 -16.54
CA ASN A 183 -5.98 24.06 -16.60
C ASN A 183 -6.39 22.63 -17.03
N GLN A 184 -5.50 21.65 -16.92
CA GLN A 184 -5.78 20.26 -17.23
C GLN A 184 -5.66 19.41 -15.98
N ILE A 185 -6.56 18.44 -15.87
CA ILE A 185 -6.63 17.49 -14.78
C ILE A 185 -6.59 16.09 -15.39
N PHE A 186 -5.64 15.28 -14.98
CA PHE A 186 -5.49 13.90 -15.42
C PHE A 186 -5.78 12.98 -14.25
N LEU A 187 -6.77 12.12 -14.43
CA LEU A 187 -7.16 11.11 -13.47
C LEU A 187 -6.62 9.77 -13.94
N VAL A 188 -5.71 9.20 -13.15
CA VAL A 188 -5.09 7.90 -13.42
C VAL A 188 -5.54 6.92 -12.36
N VAL A 189 -6.14 5.82 -12.78
CA VAL A 189 -6.44 4.66 -11.93
C VAL A 189 -5.41 3.60 -12.26
N GLU A 190 -4.65 3.21 -11.24
CA GLU A 190 -3.57 2.25 -11.33
C GLU A 190 -4.08 0.87 -10.90
N LEU A 191 -3.88 -0.10 -11.78
CA LEU A 191 -4.23 -1.50 -11.55
C LEU A 191 -3.09 -2.26 -10.89
N ALA A 192 -3.42 -3.31 -10.14
CA ALA A 192 -2.41 -4.25 -9.62
C ALA A 192 -1.56 -4.80 -10.78
N GLY A 193 -0.24 -4.91 -10.56
CA GLY A 193 0.66 -5.54 -11.52
C GLY A 193 0.36 -7.02 -11.74
N PRO A 194 0.93 -7.63 -12.80
CA PRO A 194 0.69 -9.03 -13.18
C PRO A 194 1.30 -10.09 -12.23
N ASP A 195 1.33 -9.84 -10.91
CA ASP A 195 1.76 -10.82 -9.90
C ASP A 195 0.63 -11.82 -9.53
N ALA A 196 -0.49 -11.80 -10.25
CA ALA A 196 -1.55 -12.80 -10.10
C ALA A 196 -1.16 -14.10 -10.84
N PRO A 197 -1.36 -15.28 -10.21
CA PRO A 197 -0.76 -16.54 -10.66
C PRO A 197 -1.15 -16.93 -12.09
N GLU A 198 -0.16 -17.50 -12.78
CA GLU A 198 -0.10 -17.89 -14.19
C GLU A 198 -1.08 -19.03 -14.60
N ASP A 199 -2.04 -19.40 -13.76
CA ASP A 199 -2.96 -20.50 -14.00
C ASP A 199 -4.41 -19.97 -14.15
N ASP A 200 -4.90 -20.02 -15.39
CA ASP A 200 -6.32 -20.07 -15.76
C ASP A 200 -7.22 -18.87 -15.37
N PHE A 201 -6.68 -17.65 -15.27
CA PHE A 201 -7.54 -16.46 -15.39
C PHE A 201 -7.85 -16.20 -16.87
N ASP A 202 -8.92 -16.81 -17.37
CA ASP A 202 -9.72 -16.17 -18.41
C ASP A 202 -9.93 -14.72 -17.99
N ALA A 203 -9.50 -13.76 -18.81
CA ALA A 203 -9.65 -12.33 -18.55
C ALA A 203 -11.15 -11.95 -18.65
N GLU A 204 -11.95 -12.45 -17.72
CA GLU A 204 -13.33 -12.08 -17.53
C GLU A 204 -13.33 -10.59 -17.19
N HIS A 205 -14.07 -9.82 -17.98
CA HIS A 205 -14.09 -8.37 -17.88
C HIS A 205 -14.87 -8.01 -16.62
N VAL A 206 -14.16 -7.91 -15.49
CA VAL A 206 -14.79 -7.54 -14.24
C VAL A 206 -15.20 -6.07 -14.33
N GLU A 207 -16.50 -5.84 -14.25
CA GLU A 207 -17.05 -4.49 -14.17
C GLU A 207 -16.77 -3.93 -12.76
N TYR A 208 -15.92 -2.90 -12.68
CA TYR A 208 -15.70 -2.18 -11.44
C TYR A 208 -16.55 -0.92 -11.41
N ARG A 209 -17.19 -0.70 -10.27
CA ARG A 209 -17.88 0.56 -9.94
C ARG A 209 -17.22 1.14 -8.70
N LYS A 210 -16.44 2.20 -8.86
CA LYS A 210 -15.66 2.79 -7.77
C LYS A 210 -15.95 4.29 -7.63
N TRP A 211 -15.90 4.78 -6.40
CA TRP A 211 -15.81 6.19 -6.07
C TRP A 211 -14.34 6.57 -5.92
N LEU A 212 -13.95 7.67 -6.55
CA LEU A 212 -12.63 8.27 -6.43
C LEU A 212 -12.78 9.59 -5.68
N ILE A 213 -12.21 9.68 -4.49
CA ILE A 213 -12.48 10.76 -3.55
C ILE A 213 -11.16 11.44 -3.16
N ALA A 214 -11.07 12.76 -3.30
CA ALA A 214 -10.03 13.55 -2.66
C ALA A 214 -10.69 14.65 -1.81
N PRO A 215 -10.55 14.62 -0.48
CA PRO A 215 -11.06 15.67 0.36
C PRO A 215 -10.21 16.94 0.21
N LYS A 216 -10.87 18.11 0.25
CA LYS A 216 -10.22 19.44 0.24
C LYS A 216 -9.15 19.60 -0.83
N VAL A 217 -9.53 19.42 -2.09
CA VAL A 217 -8.55 19.49 -3.18
C VAL A 217 -8.05 20.93 -3.35
N PRO A 218 -6.72 21.15 -3.37
CA PRO A 218 -6.12 22.48 -3.53
C PRO A 218 -6.17 22.97 -4.99
N LEU A 219 -7.34 22.92 -5.64
CA LEU A 219 -7.54 23.47 -6.98
C LEU A 219 -7.80 24.97 -6.90
N LYS A 220 -7.06 25.74 -7.69
CA LYS A 220 -7.31 27.18 -7.84
C LYS A 220 -8.61 27.43 -8.59
N PRO A 221 -9.31 28.55 -8.33
CA PRO A 221 -10.47 28.95 -9.12
C PRO A 221 -10.13 29.06 -10.61
N GLY A 222 -10.99 28.51 -11.48
CA GLY A 222 -10.71 28.44 -12.91
C GLY A 222 -11.58 27.44 -13.67
N ARG A 223 -11.31 27.28 -14.96
CA ARG A 223 -11.91 26.24 -15.79
C ARG A 223 -10.85 25.19 -16.10
N TYR A 224 -11.19 23.94 -15.85
CA TYR A 224 -10.33 22.79 -16.05
C TYR A 224 -10.96 21.83 -17.06
N THR A 225 -10.09 21.15 -17.80
CA THR A 225 -10.44 19.98 -18.60
C THR A 225 -9.95 18.74 -17.88
N GLY A 226 -10.87 17.93 -17.41
CA GLY A 226 -10.59 16.63 -16.80
C GLY A 226 -10.47 15.54 -17.86
N LEU A 227 -9.48 14.68 -17.71
CA LEU A 227 -9.26 13.48 -18.52
C LEU A 227 -9.12 12.28 -17.58
N LEU A 228 -10.01 11.29 -17.72
CA LEU A 228 -9.88 9.99 -17.08
C LEU A 228 -9.17 9.09 -18.07
N ILE A 229 -7.94 8.73 -17.73
CA ILE A 229 -7.03 8.05 -18.64
C ILE A 229 -7.32 6.55 -18.62
N GLY A 230 -7.66 6.02 -19.78
CA GLY A 230 -7.63 4.58 -20.06
C GLY A 230 -6.57 4.26 -21.10
N ALA A 231 -6.24 2.97 -21.26
CA ALA A 231 -5.22 2.50 -22.19
C ALA A 231 -5.70 2.61 -23.64
N GLU A 232 -6.96 2.28 -23.90
CA GLU A 232 -7.54 2.28 -25.26
C GLU A 232 -8.40 3.51 -25.49
N GLU A 233 -9.16 3.93 -24.48
CA GLU A 233 -9.99 5.13 -24.53
C GLU A 233 -9.86 5.96 -23.26
N SER A 234 -9.77 7.29 -23.45
CA SER A 234 -9.82 8.25 -22.35
C SER A 234 -11.13 9.02 -22.35
N MET A 235 -11.58 9.46 -21.17
CA MET A 235 -12.84 10.18 -21.00
C MET A 235 -12.61 11.63 -20.61
N LEU A 236 -13.22 12.56 -21.36
CA LEU A 236 -13.05 14.00 -21.20
C LEU A 236 -14.27 14.67 -20.56
N TRP A 237 -14.05 15.51 -19.55
CA TRP A 237 -15.10 16.32 -18.96
C TRP A 237 -14.64 17.75 -18.63
N GLY A 238 -15.59 18.67 -18.50
CA GLY A 238 -15.33 20.03 -18.06
C GLY A 238 -15.57 20.17 -16.56
N LEU A 239 -14.64 20.81 -15.85
CA LEU A 239 -14.78 21.17 -14.44
C LEU A 239 -14.60 22.67 -14.29
N LYS A 240 -15.46 23.32 -13.52
CA LYS A 240 -15.32 24.72 -13.14
C LYS A 240 -15.15 24.84 -11.64
N VAL A 241 -14.06 25.48 -11.24
CA VAL A 241 -13.73 25.75 -9.84
C VAL A 241 -14.05 27.20 -9.52
N TYR A 242 -14.90 27.42 -8.53
CA TYR A 242 -15.27 28.74 -8.03
C TYR A 242 -14.42 29.10 -6.82
N GLU A 243 -14.19 30.39 -6.64
CA GLU A 243 -13.60 30.93 -5.42
C GLU A 243 -14.44 30.54 -4.20
N ALA A 244 -13.76 30.29 -3.09
CA ALA A 244 -14.44 30.04 -1.83
C ALA A 244 -15.22 31.30 -1.44
N GLU A 245 -16.52 31.14 -1.20
CA GLU A 245 -17.37 32.24 -0.74
C GLU A 245 -16.84 32.74 0.62
N PRO A 246 -16.52 34.03 0.79
CA PRO A 246 -16.04 34.55 2.06
C PRO A 246 -17.12 34.33 3.12
N ARG A 247 -16.78 33.60 4.19
CA ARG A 247 -17.64 33.39 5.35
C ARG A 247 -17.73 34.64 6.22
#